data_AF-A0A2A2R9B8-F1
#
_entry.id   AF-A0A2A2R9B8-F1
#
_cell.length_a   1.000
_cell.length_b   1.000
_cell.length_c   1.000
_cell.angle_alpha   90.00
_cell.angle_beta   90.00
_cell.angle_gamma   90.00
#
_symmetry.space_group_name_H-M   'P 1'
#
loop_
_entity.id
_entity.type
_entity.pdbx_description
1 polymer ?
#
loop_
_entity_poly.entity_id
_entity_poly.type
_entity_poly.pdbx_seq_one_letter_code
_entity_poly.pdbx_strand_id
1 'polypeptide(L)'
;MTGFLLGAACVYAYLRPRPAPAGAPAVAPVTVAPAPEPSVLPRTLSTVEAVFAEWGERASWTGNVTEIALWNSAAGAFTDFYEVRRFGGQLYFRSIPALTRRVIRRGKEDPACPLVFTETEAEYREWLQHGRTERPADAVPVTPPSPIR
;
A
#
# COMPACT_ATOMS: atom_id res chain seq x y z
N MET A 1 19.92 3.25 -27.04
CA MET A 1 19.67 1.79 -26.97
C MET A 1 20.46 1.10 -25.85
N THR A 2 21.68 1.56 -25.52
CA THR A 2 22.52 1.03 -24.44
C THR A 2 21.92 1.15 -23.04
N GLY A 3 21.19 2.24 -22.72
CA GLY A 3 20.54 2.41 -21.41
C GLY A 3 19.44 1.37 -21.13
N PHE A 4 18.73 0.92 -22.15
CA PHE A 4 17.69 -0.11 -22.02
C PHE A 4 18.31 -1.49 -21.73
N LEU A 5 19.44 -1.81 -22.37
CA LEU A 5 20.15 -3.07 -22.14
C LEU A 5 20.75 -3.14 -20.72
N LEU A 6 21.25 -2.02 -20.20
CA LEU A 6 21.74 -1.96 -18.82
C LEU A 6 20.60 -2.13 -17.80
N GLY A 7 19.47 -1.46 -18.05
CA GLY A 7 18.27 -1.58 -17.21
C GLY A 7 17.71 -3.00 -17.20
N ALA A 8 17.60 -3.64 -18.37
CA ALA A 8 17.15 -5.02 -18.50
C ALA A 8 18.10 -6.01 -17.78
N ALA A 9 19.42 -5.78 -17.87
CA ALA A 9 20.41 -6.59 -17.17
C ALA A 9 20.30 -6.49 -15.64
N CYS A 10 20.06 -5.28 -15.10
CA CYS A 10 19.86 -5.09 -13.66
C CYS A 10 18.59 -5.78 -13.15
N VAL A 11 17.46 -5.63 -13.86
CA VAL A 11 16.20 -6.30 -13.49
C VAL A 11 16.34 -7.82 -13.56
N TYR A 12 17.01 -8.32 -14.60
CA TYR A 12 17.28 -9.75 -14.76
C TYR A 12 18.20 -10.32 -13.65
N ALA A 13 19.20 -9.56 -13.22
CA ALA A 13 20.08 -9.94 -12.12
C ALA A 13 19.35 -9.95 -10.76
N TYR A 14 18.44 -9.00 -10.54
CA TYR A 14 17.65 -8.90 -9.31
C TYR A 14 16.63 -10.06 -9.18
N LEU A 15 16.01 -10.45 -10.29
CA LEU A 15 15.02 -11.53 -10.32
C LEU A 15 15.65 -12.93 -10.39
N ARG A 16 16.98 -13.04 -10.49
CA ARG A 16 17.65 -14.33 -10.64
C ARG A 16 17.64 -15.09 -9.30
N PRO A 17 17.03 -16.29 -9.24
CA PRO A 17 17.10 -17.12 -8.04
C PRO A 17 18.56 -17.48 -7.75
N ARG A 18 18.99 -17.30 -6.50
CA ARG A 18 20.34 -17.68 -6.08
C ARG A 18 20.48 -19.21 -6.18
N PRO A 19 21.56 -19.74 -6.79
CA PRO A 19 21.79 -21.19 -6.79
C PRO A 19 21.92 -21.67 -5.35
N ALA A 20 21.13 -22.68 -4.99
CA ALA A 20 21.24 -23.33 -3.70
C ALA A 20 22.63 -23.99 -3.58
N PRO A 21 23.31 -23.90 -2.43
CA PRO A 21 24.57 -24.57 -2.22
C PRO A 21 24.39 -26.08 -2.36
N ALA A 22 25.29 -26.72 -3.11
CA ALA A 22 25.26 -28.16 -3.34
C ALA A 22 25.65 -28.92 -2.07
N GLY A 23 24.72 -29.75 -1.59
CA GLY A 23 24.97 -31.00 -0.86
C GLY A 23 25.49 -30.91 0.57
N ALA A 24 24.63 -31.23 1.54
CA ALA A 24 25.01 -31.85 2.81
C ALA A 24 24.14 -33.10 3.02
N PRO A 25 24.67 -34.18 3.63
CA PRO A 25 24.02 -35.48 3.66
C PRO A 25 22.75 -35.45 4.53
N ALA A 26 21.77 -36.28 4.14
CA ALA A 26 20.47 -36.38 4.80
C ALA A 26 20.61 -36.72 6.28
N VAL A 27 20.23 -35.77 7.14
CA VAL A 27 20.01 -35.98 8.57
C VAL A 27 18.50 -36.01 8.80
N ALA A 28 18.07 -36.96 9.65
CA ALA A 28 16.69 -37.29 10.03
C ALA A 28 15.75 -36.08 10.24
N PRO A 29 14.42 -36.25 10.09
CA PRO A 29 13.47 -35.15 10.16
C PRO A 29 13.46 -34.51 11.53
N VAL A 30 14.20 -33.40 11.65
CA VAL A 30 14.02 -32.44 12.73
C VAL A 30 12.73 -31.68 12.46
N THR A 31 11.78 -31.74 13.39
CA THR A 31 10.64 -30.83 13.44
C THR A 31 11.18 -29.41 13.39
N VAL A 32 11.06 -28.77 12.22
CA VAL A 32 11.46 -27.38 12.04
C VAL A 32 10.50 -26.55 12.87
N ALA A 33 10.97 -26.09 14.03
CA ALA A 33 10.31 -25.01 14.75
C ALA A 33 10.14 -23.85 13.75
N PRO A 34 8.96 -23.20 13.67
CA PRO A 34 8.72 -22.13 12.72
C PRO A 34 9.83 -21.08 12.86
N ALA A 35 10.42 -20.71 11.72
CA ALA A 35 11.47 -19.71 11.66
C ALA A 35 11.00 -18.46 12.43
N PRO A 36 11.85 -17.84 13.27
CA PRO A 36 11.48 -16.62 13.95
C PRO A 36 11.10 -15.59 12.87
N GLU A 37 9.86 -15.10 12.94
CA GLU A 37 9.43 -14.00 12.10
C GLU A 37 10.45 -12.87 12.21
N PRO A 38 10.87 -12.24 11.09
CA PRO A 38 11.82 -11.15 11.15
C PRO A 38 11.27 -10.12 12.14
N SER A 39 12.04 -9.85 13.20
CA SER A 39 11.70 -8.82 14.18
C SER A 39 11.67 -7.49 13.45
N VAL A 40 10.49 -7.10 13.00
CA VAL A 40 10.26 -5.80 12.39
C VAL A 40 10.36 -4.81 13.54
N LEU A 41 11.49 -4.11 13.61
CA LEU A 41 11.64 -2.99 14.54
C LEU A 41 10.47 -2.05 14.32
N PRO A 42 9.66 -1.73 15.36
CA PRO A 42 8.54 -0.82 15.20
C PRO A 42 9.08 0.54 14.73
N ARG A 43 8.60 1.00 13.58
CA ARG A 43 8.94 2.33 13.05
C ARG A 43 8.50 3.38 14.06
N THR A 44 9.30 4.44 14.23
CA THR A 44 9.02 5.48 15.22
C THR A 44 7.68 6.17 14.93
N LEU A 45 6.89 6.42 15.98
CA LEU A 45 5.61 7.13 15.89
C LEU A 45 5.75 8.50 15.21
N SER A 46 6.91 9.16 15.36
CA SER A 46 7.23 10.41 14.67
C SER A 46 7.12 10.34 13.14
N THR A 47 7.37 9.16 12.55
CA THR A 47 7.30 8.98 11.10
C THR A 47 5.85 8.98 10.62
N VAL A 48 4.97 8.23 11.31
CA VAL A 48 3.55 8.19 10.92
C VAL A 48 2.89 9.54 11.14
N GLU A 49 3.25 10.26 12.21
CA GLU A 49 2.76 11.62 12.47
C GLU A 49 3.09 12.58 11.32
N ALA A 50 4.34 12.61 10.87
CA ALA A 50 4.78 13.49 9.78
C ALA A 50 4.10 13.14 8.45
N VAL A 51 4.03 11.85 8.12
CA VAL A 51 3.36 11.38 6.90
C VAL A 51 1.86 11.69 6.95
N PHE A 52 1.22 11.51 8.11
CA PHE A 52 -0.20 11.80 8.26
C PHE A 52 -0.49 13.31 8.20
N ALA A 53 0.44 14.17 8.63
CA ALA A 53 0.29 15.62 8.47
C ALA A 53 0.22 16.03 6.99
N GLU A 54 0.93 15.33 6.11
CA GLU A 54 0.95 15.62 4.67
C GLU A 54 -0.23 14.99 3.92
N TRP A 55 -0.59 13.74 4.24
CA TRP A 55 -1.54 12.96 3.46
C TRP A 55 -2.91 12.77 4.14
N GLY A 56 -3.05 13.15 5.40
CA GLY A 56 -4.18 12.83 6.27
C GLY A 56 -5.51 13.50 5.91
N GLU A 57 -5.52 14.46 4.98
CA GLU A 57 -6.75 15.07 4.45
C GLU A 57 -7.67 14.04 3.76
N ARG A 58 -7.08 12.94 3.28
CA ARG A 58 -7.79 11.85 2.59
C ARG A 58 -8.42 10.82 3.55
N ALA A 59 -8.17 10.95 4.86
CA ALA A 59 -8.67 10.01 5.85
C ALA A 59 -10.19 10.16 6.05
N SER A 60 -10.91 9.05 6.01
CA SER A 60 -12.32 9.01 6.42
C SER A 60 -12.43 8.82 7.93
N TRP A 61 -13.31 9.60 8.56
CA TRP A 61 -13.47 9.66 10.02
C TRP A 61 -14.83 9.11 10.44
N THR A 62 -14.83 8.29 11.50
CA THR A 62 -16.05 7.84 12.17
C THR A 62 -15.85 7.96 13.67
N GLY A 63 -16.69 8.77 14.33
CA GLY A 63 -16.57 8.98 15.77
C GLY A 63 -15.20 9.52 16.20
N ASN A 64 -14.61 10.41 15.39
CA ASN A 64 -13.26 10.96 15.58
C ASN A 64 -12.11 9.92 15.51
N VAL A 65 -12.38 8.74 14.93
CA VAL A 65 -11.38 7.68 14.73
C VAL A 65 -11.28 7.33 13.25
N THR A 66 -10.06 7.12 12.78
CA THR A 66 -9.73 6.55 11.48
C THR A 66 -8.64 5.50 11.63
N GLU A 67 -8.55 4.58 10.68
CA GLU A 67 -7.49 3.57 10.62
C GLU A 67 -6.71 3.72 9.33
N ILE A 68 -5.39 3.60 9.43
CA ILE A 68 -4.46 3.72 8.32
C ILE A 68 -3.43 2.60 8.34
N ALA A 69 -2.91 2.27 7.18
CA ALA A 69 -1.71 1.45 7.04
C ALA A 69 -0.60 2.26 6.37
N LEU A 70 0.60 2.21 6.93
CA LEU A 70 1.79 2.87 6.41
C LEU A 70 2.64 1.86 5.62
N TRP A 71 3.18 2.33 4.50
CA TRP A 71 4.09 1.55 3.65
C TRP A 71 5.38 1.23 4.40
N ASN A 72 5.70 -0.06 4.45
CA ASN A 72 6.97 -0.55 4.97
C ASN A 72 7.90 -0.90 3.82
N SER A 73 8.92 -0.07 3.60
CA SER A 73 9.91 -0.25 2.54
C SER A 73 10.76 -1.52 2.69
N ALA A 74 10.92 -2.06 3.90
CA ALA A 74 11.66 -3.30 4.13
C ALA A 74 10.81 -4.53 3.78
N ALA A 75 9.50 -4.48 4.06
CA ALA A 75 8.57 -5.55 3.71
C ALA A 75 8.04 -5.45 2.26
N GLY A 76 8.13 -4.28 1.64
CA GLY A 76 7.50 -4.01 0.34
C GLY A 76 5.97 -4.10 0.39
N ALA A 77 5.38 -3.77 1.54
CA ALA A 77 3.94 -3.88 1.77
C ALA A 77 3.46 -2.89 2.84
N PHE A 78 2.14 -2.66 2.90
CA PHE A 78 1.49 -1.90 3.96
C PHE A 78 1.30 -2.78 5.20
N THR A 79 2.28 -2.78 6.10
CA THR A 79 2.30 -3.65 7.30
C THR A 79 2.15 -2.89 8.61
N ASP A 80 2.37 -1.59 8.60
CA ASP A 80 2.43 -0.79 9.82
C ASP A 80 1.05 -0.15 10.03
N PHE A 81 0.21 -0.76 10.86
CA PHE A 81 -1.19 -0.35 11.06
C PHE A 81 -1.36 0.58 12.26
N TYR A 82 -2.15 1.63 12.08
CA TYR A 82 -2.42 2.63 13.11
C TYR A 82 -3.89 3.00 13.18
N GLU A 83 -4.38 3.16 14.40
CA GLU A 83 -5.59 3.89 14.73
C GLU A 83 -5.20 5.35 15.03
N VAL A 84 -5.84 6.29 14.34
CA VAL A 84 -5.65 7.73 14.56
C VAL A 84 -6.92 8.31 15.15
N ARG A 85 -6.78 9.00 16.28
CA ARG A 85 -7.89 9.61 17.02
C ARG A 85 -7.73 11.12 17.06
N ARG A 86 -8.83 11.83 16.81
CA ARG A 86 -8.95 13.28 17.00
C ARG A 86 -9.57 13.57 18.36
N PHE A 87 -8.86 14.30 19.22
CA PHE A 87 -9.41 14.75 20.49
C PHE A 87 -8.81 16.10 20.89
N GLY A 88 -9.65 17.09 21.20
CA GLY A 88 -9.19 18.42 21.62
C GLY A 88 -8.31 19.15 20.60
N GLY A 89 -8.54 18.92 19.30
CA GLY A 89 -7.73 19.50 18.23
C GLY A 89 -6.36 18.83 18.01
N GLN A 90 -6.06 17.77 18.76
CA GLN A 90 -4.83 16.99 18.62
C GLN A 90 -5.09 15.62 17.98
N LEU A 91 -4.06 15.07 17.35
CA LEU A 91 -4.05 13.74 16.78
C LEU A 91 -3.27 12.79 17.69
N TYR A 92 -3.85 11.63 17.95
CA TYR A 92 -3.22 10.56 18.74
C TYR A 92 -3.10 9.32 17.86
N PHE A 93 -1.90 8.76 17.82
CA PHE A 93 -1.57 7.60 17.01
C PHE A 93 -1.36 6.39 17.91
N ARG A 94 -2.04 5.29 17.60
CA ARG A 94 -1.93 4.03 18.31
C ARG A 94 -1.70 2.91 17.32
N SER A 95 -0.62 2.13 17.49
CA SER A 95 -0.41 0.93 16.71
C SER A 95 -1.51 -0.11 16.97
N ILE A 96 -2.00 -0.74 15.91
CA ILE A 96 -2.98 -1.83 15.97
C ILE A 96 -2.43 -3.05 15.23
N PRO A 97 -2.85 -4.29 15.57
CA PRO A 97 -2.31 -5.49 14.94
C PRO A 97 -2.79 -5.71 13.50
N ALA A 98 -3.96 -5.16 13.15
CA ALA A 98 -4.56 -5.23 11.82
C ALA A 98 -5.62 -4.14 11.67
N LEU A 99 -5.94 -3.76 10.43
CA LEU A 99 -7.09 -2.93 10.12
C LEU A 99 -8.38 -3.69 10.43
N THR A 100 -9.33 -3.03 11.09
CA THR A 100 -10.67 -3.55 11.35
C THR A 100 -11.69 -3.01 10.35
N ARG A 101 -11.37 -1.88 9.70
CA ARG A 101 -12.20 -1.26 8.67
C ARG A 101 -11.77 -1.67 7.26
N ARG A 102 -12.70 -1.53 6.31
CA ARG A 102 -12.44 -1.81 4.89
C ARG A 102 -11.48 -0.78 4.33
N VAL A 103 -10.53 -1.23 3.51
CA VAL A 103 -9.59 -0.34 2.81
C VAL A 103 -10.31 0.37 1.66
N ILE A 104 -10.06 1.68 1.51
CA ILE A 104 -10.48 2.46 0.35
C ILE A 104 -9.73 1.95 -0.89
N ARG A 105 -10.44 1.31 -1.82
CA ARG A 105 -9.89 0.84 -3.11
C ARG A 105 -10.36 1.66 -4.32
N ARG A 106 -11.04 2.79 -4.08
CA ARG A 106 -11.65 3.64 -5.10
C ARG A 106 -10.74 4.78 -5.52
N GLY A 107 -10.80 5.17 -6.80
CA GLY A 107 -10.02 6.25 -7.37
C GLY A 107 -8.60 5.86 -7.81
N LYS A 108 -7.91 6.82 -8.45
CA LYS A 108 -6.52 6.65 -8.88
C LYS A 108 -5.60 6.67 -7.64
N GLU A 109 -4.99 5.53 -7.34
CA GLU A 109 -3.94 5.45 -6.33
C GLU A 109 -2.80 6.39 -6.73
N ASP A 110 -2.41 7.28 -5.81
CA ASP A 110 -1.24 8.11 -6.02
C ASP A 110 -0.02 7.26 -5.61
N PRO A 111 0.86 6.88 -6.56
CA PRO A 111 2.01 6.04 -6.23
C PRO A 111 2.99 6.70 -5.27
N ALA A 112 2.91 8.03 -5.07
CA ALA A 112 3.72 8.74 -4.09
C ALA A 112 3.13 8.67 -2.67
N CYS A 113 1.85 8.29 -2.52
CA CYS A 113 1.17 8.26 -1.22
C CYS A 113 1.59 7.01 -0.42
N PRO A 114 2.31 7.17 0.71
CA PRO A 114 2.76 6.04 1.53
C PRO A 114 1.69 5.53 2.50
N LEU A 115 0.45 6.03 2.41
CA LEU A 115 -0.67 5.64 3.27
C LEU A 115 -1.78 4.93 2.49
N VAL A 116 -2.34 3.91 3.13
CA VAL A 116 -3.62 3.32 2.79
C VAL A 116 -4.64 3.75 3.85
N PHE A 117 -5.80 4.23 3.38
CA PHE A 117 -6.89 4.68 4.23
C PHE A 117 -8.02 3.66 4.27
N THR A 118 -8.85 3.76 5.30
CA THR A 118 -10.06 2.94 5.46
C THR A 118 -11.32 3.76 5.23
N GLU A 119 -12.38 3.10 4.73
CA GLU A 119 -13.71 3.66 4.55
C GLU A 119 -14.66 3.25 5.66
N THR A 120 -15.72 4.04 5.81
CA THR A 120 -16.85 3.67 6.65
C THR A 120 -17.79 2.74 5.91
N GLU A 121 -18.55 1.93 6.65
CA GLU A 121 -19.59 1.06 6.06
C GLU A 121 -20.69 1.90 5.35
N ALA A 122 -20.94 3.13 5.81
CA ALA A 122 -21.89 4.03 5.16
C ALA A 122 -21.39 4.52 3.79
N GLU A 123 -20.13 4.97 3.72
CA GLU A 123 -19.48 5.36 2.46
C GLU A 123 -19.43 4.20 1.47
N TYR A 124 -19.13 3.00 1.95
CA TYR A 124 -19.14 1.79 1.13
C TYR A 124 -20.54 1.48 0.57
N ARG A 125 -21.61 1.66 1.38
CA ARG A 125 -22.99 1.46 0.95
C ARG A 125 -23.47 2.51 -0.03
N GLU A 126 -23.13 3.78 0.21
CA GLU A 126 -23.38 4.86 -0.75
C GLU A 126 -22.69 4.56 -2.08
N TRP A 127 -21.44 4.09 -2.04
CA TRP A 127 -20.76 3.63 -3.23
C TRP A 127 -21.45 2.42 -3.87
N LEU A 128 -21.92 1.42 -3.12
CA LEU A 128 -22.67 0.30 -3.73
C LEU A 128 -23.96 0.77 -4.43
N GLN A 129 -24.62 1.79 -3.88
CA GLN A 129 -25.87 2.33 -4.42
C GLN A 129 -25.65 3.24 -5.64
N HIS A 130 -24.51 3.95 -5.70
CA HIS A 130 -24.23 4.97 -6.72
C HIS A 130 -23.02 4.66 -7.63
N GLY A 131 -22.25 3.61 -7.35
CA GLY A 131 -20.84 3.43 -7.78
C GLY A 131 -20.62 2.50 -8.96
N ARG A 132 -21.45 2.58 -9.99
CA ARG A 132 -21.10 2.10 -11.34
C ARG A 132 -21.10 3.24 -12.36
N THR A 133 -20.66 4.42 -11.94
CA THR A 133 -20.50 5.57 -12.83
C THR A 133 -19.15 6.24 -12.58
N GLU A 134 -18.10 5.46 -12.36
CA GLU A 134 -16.79 5.89 -12.86
C GLU A 134 -16.89 5.81 -14.40
N ARG A 135 -17.11 6.95 -15.05
CA ARG A 135 -16.90 7.06 -16.50
C ARG A 135 -15.50 6.49 -16.78
N PRO A 136 -15.33 5.60 -17.77
CA PRO A 136 -14.01 5.32 -18.30
C PRO A 136 -13.39 6.67 -18.69
N ALA A 137 -12.38 7.09 -17.95
CA ALA A 137 -11.54 8.18 -18.40
C ALA A 137 -10.89 7.72 -19.71
N ASP A 138 -11.02 8.55 -20.73
CA ASP A 138 -10.35 8.46 -22.04
C ASP A 138 -10.89 7.44 -23.05
N ALA A 139 -12.16 7.60 -23.44
CA ALA A 139 -12.45 7.53 -24.87
C ALA A 139 -11.92 8.83 -25.52
N VAL A 140 -10.67 8.82 -25.94
CA VAL A 140 -10.09 9.89 -26.77
C VAL A 140 -11.03 10.07 -27.97
N PRO A 141 -11.59 11.27 -28.21
CA PRO A 141 -12.33 11.51 -29.44
C PRO A 141 -11.34 11.46 -30.60
N VAL A 142 -11.38 10.37 -31.37
CA VAL A 142 -10.68 10.27 -32.65
C VAL A 142 -11.28 11.34 -33.55
N THR A 143 -10.58 12.46 -33.67
CA THR A 143 -10.96 13.54 -34.58
C THR A 143 -10.62 13.04 -36.00
N PRO A 144 -11.61 12.87 -36.91
CA PRO A 144 -11.29 12.46 -38.27
C PRO A 144 -10.49 13.57 -38.97
N PRO A 145 -9.52 13.24 -39.82
CA PRO A 145 -8.74 14.24 -40.54
C PRO A 145 -9.64 15.06 -41.47
N SER A 146 -9.53 16.39 -41.39
CA SER A 146 -10.22 17.29 -42.32
C SER A 146 -9.75 17.05 -43.75
N PRO A 147 -10.65 17.06 -44.75
CA PRO A 147 -10.26 16.91 -46.14
C PRO A 147 -9.46 18.14 -46.60
N ILE A 148 -8.29 17.87 -47.17
CA ILE A 148 -7.43 18.86 -47.83
C ILE A 148 -8.22 19.44 -49.01
N ARG A 149 -8.30 20.77 -49.07
CA ARG A 149 -8.91 21.52 -50.17
C ARG A 149 -7.85 21.93 -51.19
#